data_AF-A0A2E4B354-F1
#
_entry.id   AF-A0A2E4B354-F1
#
_cell.length_a   1.000
_cell.length_b   1.000
_cell.length_c   1.000
_cell.angle_alpha   90.00
_cell.angle_beta   90.00
_cell.angle_gamma   90.00
#
_symmetry.space_group_name_H-M   'P 1'
#
loop_
_entity.id
_entity.type
_entity.pdbx_description
1 polymer ?
#
loop_
_entity_poly.entity_id
_entity_poly.type
_entity_poly.pdbx_seq_one_letter_code
_entity_poly.pdbx_strand_id
1 'polypeptide(L)' 'MSGEVREGERIPRRDPPPYEEAKGFASAVARDGFLPTAIKDTNQYGPVGMMILLFIVATITGFAIKMLGMVL' A
#
# COMPACT_ATOMS: atom_id res chain seq x y z
N MET A 1 -8.41 -21.76 -9.96
CA MET A 1 -9.52 -21.93 -9.01
C MET A 1 -9.68 -23.41 -8.72
N SER A 2 -9.55 -23.87 -7.47
CA SER A 2 -10.27 -25.10 -7.10
C SER A 2 -11.70 -24.79 -6.68
N GLY A 3 -12.00 -23.56 -6.23
CA GLY A 3 -13.34 -23.21 -5.73
C GLY A 3 -13.72 -23.98 -4.46
N GLU A 4 -12.78 -24.71 -3.87
CA GLU A 4 -13.02 -25.59 -2.73
C GLU A 4 -12.99 -24.78 -1.44
N VAL A 5 -14.00 -25.00 -0.62
CA VAL A 5 -14.09 -24.47 0.74
C VAL A 5 -13.31 -25.41 1.64
N ARG A 6 -12.27 -24.90 2.32
CA ARG A 6 -11.52 -25.69 3.31
C ARG A 6 -12.40 -25.97 4.53
N GLU A 7 -12.14 -27.08 5.22
CA GLU A 7 -12.88 -27.43 6.43
C GLU A 7 -12.82 -26.29 7.46
N GLY A 8 -13.98 -25.87 7.95
CA GLY A 8 -14.12 -24.74 8.88
C GLY A 8 -14.19 -23.34 8.26
N GLU A 9 -13.96 -23.20 6.95
CA GLU A 9 -14.15 -21.92 6.25
C GLU A 9 -15.58 -21.82 5.70
N ARG A 10 -16.19 -20.62 5.75
CA ARG A 10 -17.53 -20.37 5.16
C ARG A 10 -17.46 -19.87 3.72
N ILE A 11 -16.29 -19.37 3.30
CA ILE A 11 -16.08 -18.70 2.02
C ILE A 11 -14.82 -19.32 1.38
N PRO A 12 -14.88 -19.74 0.10
CA PRO A 12 -13.69 -20.22 -0.60
C PRO A 12 -12.62 -19.13 -0.66
N ARG A 13 -11.36 -19.47 -0.38
CA ARG A 13 -10.26 -18.51 -0.57
C ARG A 13 -10.07 -18.24 -2.05
N ARG A 14 -10.03 -16.96 -2.41
CA ARG A 14 -9.58 -16.53 -3.73
C ARG A 14 -8.06 -16.50 -3.74
N ASP A 15 -7.46 -16.92 -4.85
CA ASP A 15 -6.05 -16.66 -5.10
C ASP A 15 -5.80 -15.14 -5.07
N PRO A 16 -4.64 -14.69 -4.55
CA PRO A 16 -4.29 -13.28 -4.61
C PRO A 16 -4.25 -12.80 -6.07
N PRO A 17 -4.57 -11.52 -6.35
CA PRO A 17 -4.38 -10.96 -7.67
C PRO A 17 -2.92 -11.15 -8.12
N PRO A 18 -2.67 -11.37 -9.43
CA PRO A 18 -1.31 -11.42 -9.94
C PRO A 18 -0.65 -10.04 -9.79
N TYR A 19 0.57 -10.02 -9.29
CA TYR A 19 1.44 -8.84 -9.26
C TYR A 19 2.83 -9.24 -9.75
N GLU A 20 3.59 -8.29 -10.28
CA GLU A 20 4.97 -8.56 -10.67
C GLU A 20 5.93 -8.33 -9.51
N GLU A 21 6.65 -9.37 -9.10
CA GLU A 21 7.67 -9.24 -8.07
C GLU A 21 8.83 -8.37 -8.50
N ALA A 22 9.21 -7.43 -7.63
CA ALA A 22 10.42 -6.65 -7.78
C ALA A 22 11.53 -7.17 -6.85
N LYS A 23 12.80 -6.95 -7.21
CA LYS A 23 13.95 -7.40 -6.40
C LYS A 23 14.12 -6.60 -5.10
N GLY A 24 13.49 -5.44 -4.99
CA GLY A 24 13.61 -4.51 -3.87
C GLY A 24 12.59 -3.37 -3.97
N PHE A 25 12.30 -2.72 -2.84
CA PHE A 25 11.34 -1.61 -2.78
C PHE A 25 11.70 -0.48 -3.76
N ALA A 26 12.98 -0.08 -3.79
CA ALA A 26 13.45 0.97 -4.70
C ALA A 26 13.23 0.59 -6.17
N SER A 27 13.47 -0.67 -6.54
CA SER A 27 13.23 -1.14 -7.91
C SER A 27 11.74 -1.20 -8.26
N ALA A 28 10.89 -1.58 -7.30
CA ALA A 28 9.43 -1.55 -7.44
C ALA A 28 8.93 -0.13 -7.69
N VAL A 29 9.34 0.83 -6.86
CA VAL A 29 8.96 2.24 -7.01
C VAL A 29 9.50 2.84 -8.32
N ALA A 30 10.72 2.49 -8.72
CA ALA A 30 11.30 2.96 -9.98
C ALA A 30 10.56 2.42 -11.21
N ARG A 31 10.10 1.16 -11.17
CA ARG A 31 9.36 0.52 -12.27
C ARG A 31 7.90 0.96 -12.32
N ASP A 32 7.22 0.96 -11.16
CA ASP A 32 5.75 1.05 -11.08
C ASP A 32 5.26 2.41 -10.58
N GLY A 33 6.16 3.23 -10.03
CA GLY A 33 5.83 4.48 -9.35
C GLY A 33 5.41 4.28 -7.89
N PHE A 34 5.58 5.33 -7.09
CA PHE A 34 5.28 5.28 -5.65
C PHE A 34 3.79 5.11 -5.34
N LEU A 35 2.92 5.92 -5.97
CA LEU A 35 1.47 5.85 -5.73
C LEU A 35 0.84 4.52 -6.17
N PRO A 36 1.15 3.99 -7.38
CA PRO A 36 0.68 2.67 -7.78
C PRO A 36 1.19 1.56 -6.86
N THR A 37 2.46 1.62 -6.44
CA THR A 37 3.01 0.70 -5.44
C THR A 37 2.24 0.78 -4.12
N ALA A 38 1.95 1.97 -3.62
CA ALA A 38 1.35 2.16 -2.30
C ALA A 38 -0.17 1.93 -2.23
N ILE A 39 -0.92 2.07 -3.34
CA ILE A 39 -2.39 2.07 -3.32
C ILE A 39 -3.01 0.98 -4.20
N LYS A 40 -2.33 0.61 -5.30
CA LYS A 40 -2.89 -0.29 -6.32
C LYS A 40 -2.29 -1.70 -6.28
N ASP A 41 -1.41 -1.98 -5.31
CA ASP A 41 -0.76 -3.27 -5.14
C ASP A 41 -0.12 -3.81 -6.43
N THR A 42 0.53 -2.94 -7.22
CA THR A 42 1.16 -3.34 -8.50
C THR A 42 2.34 -4.30 -8.33
N ASN A 43 2.89 -4.37 -7.11
CA ASN A 43 3.97 -5.25 -6.68
C ASN A 43 3.80 -5.59 -5.19
N GLN A 44 4.70 -6.39 -4.62
CA GLN A 44 4.58 -6.89 -3.24
C GLN A 44 4.80 -5.83 -2.14
N TYR A 45 5.19 -4.60 -2.49
CA TYR A 45 5.60 -3.59 -1.51
C TYR A 45 4.50 -2.60 -1.11
N GLY A 46 3.24 -2.89 -1.41
CA GLY A 46 2.08 -2.12 -0.94
C GLY A 46 2.16 -1.71 0.54
N PRO A 47 2.36 -2.65 1.49
CA PRO A 47 2.44 -2.32 2.92
C PRO A 47 3.56 -1.33 3.28
N VAL A 48 4.73 -1.45 2.63
CA VAL A 48 5.87 -0.54 2.86
C VAL A 48 5.57 0.84 2.27
N GLY A 49 5.03 0.89 1.04
CA GLY A 49 4.61 2.12 0.39
C GLY A 49 3.54 2.87 1.18
N MET A 50 2.56 2.15 1.73
CA MET A 50 1.50 2.71 2.58
C MET A 50 2.07 3.33 3.86
N MET A 51 3.01 2.67 4.53
CA MET A 51 3.63 3.21 5.75
C MET A 51 4.33 4.55 5.47
N ILE A 52 5.08 4.62 4.37
CA ILE A 52 5.75 5.87 3.93
C ILE A 52 4.70 6.94 3.57
N LEU A 53 3.65 6.56 2.85
CA LEU A 53 2.58 7.48 2.48
C LEU A 53 1.88 8.07 3.72
N LEU A 54 1.62 7.25 4.74
CA LEU A 54 1.05 7.70 6.01
C LEU A 54 1.96 8.71 6.69
N PHE A 55 3.28 8.48 6.74
CA PHE A 55 4.23 9.45 7.29
C PHE A 55 4.23 10.78 6.54
N ILE A 56 4.18 10.75 5.20
CA ILE A 56 4.10 11.96 4.37
C ILE A 56 2.82 12.75 4.69
N VAL A 57 1.66 12.08 4.65
CA VAL A 57 0.36 12.72 4.91
C VAL A 57 0.27 13.26 6.34
N ALA A 58 0.73 12.49 7.33
CA ALA A 58 0.77 12.91 8.73
C ALA A 58 1.66 14.14 8.92
N THR A 59 2.83 14.19 8.26
CA THR A 59 3.76 15.32 8.33
C THR A 59 3.15 16.57 7.72
N ILE A 60 2.57 16.48 6.52
CA ILE A 60 1.90 17.60 5.86
C ILE A 60 0.73 18.11 6.72
N THR A 61 -0.09 17.20 7.25
CA THR A 61 -1.26 17.54 8.07
C THR A 61 -0.84 18.22 9.36
N GLY A 62 0.13 17.65 10.08
CA GLY A 62 0.66 18.23 11.33
C GLY A 62 1.31 19.60 11.08
N PHE A 63 2.05 19.75 9.98
CA PHE A 63 2.62 21.03 9.59
C PHE A 63 1.53 22.06 9.27
N ALA A 64 0.50 21.69 8.50
CA ALA A 64 -0.61 22.58 8.18
C ALA A 64 -1.34 23.07 9.43
N ILE A 65 -1.60 22.18 10.40
CA ILE A 65 -2.19 22.53 11.69
C ILE A 65 -1.28 23.50 12.46
N LYS A 66 0.03 23.25 12.51
CA LYS A 66 0.99 24.14 13.15
C LYS A 66 1.00 25.53 12.52
N MET A 67 1.02 25.62 11.19
CA MET A 67 0.98 26.90 10.48
C MET A 67 -0.33 27.65 10.73
N LEU A 68 -1.46 26.95 10.68
CA LEU A 68 -2.77 27.54 10.96
C LEU A 68 -2.84 28.10 12.39
N GLY A 69 -2.34 27.35 13.37
CA GLY A 69 -2.27 27.79 14.76
C GLY A 69 -1.25 28.90 15.06
N MET A 70 -0.39 29.26 14.10
CA MET A 70 0.48 30.45 14.22
C MET A 70 -0.17 31.71 13.64
N VAL A 71 -1.20 31.57 12.80
CA VAL A 71 -1.86 32.68 12.10
C VAL A 71 -3.16 33.12 12.78
N LEU A 72 -3.88 32.18 13.39
CA LEU A 72 -5.09 32.42 14.20
C LEU A 72 -4.74 32.69 15.66
#